data_AF-A0A7S1XUG7-F1
#
_entry.id   AF-A0A7S1XUG7-F1
#
_cell.length_a   1.000
_cell.length_b   1.000
_cell.length_c   1.000
_cell.angle_alpha   90.00
_cell.angle_beta   90.00
_cell.angle_gamma   90.00
#
_symmetry.space_group_name_H-M   'P 1'
#
loop_
_entity.id
_entity.type
_entity.pdbx_description
1 polymer ?
#
loop_
_entity_poly.entity_id
_entity_poly.type
_entity_poly.pdbx_seq_one_letter_code
_entity_poly.pdbx_strand_id
1 'polypeptide(L)'
;EENERKRREAEEKKKAAIEAEERERREAEAKAQRETLERSRQVVTPIAKAARDVPKTKPPPFEFMVPELSSLTAVDNDVIKLCAQFTALGGRQFLHELSAKEHRNPQFDFLRPTHMLFSYFTALVDAYVKILNQSEGIRAELKRRKEHNAVIERAVHRWHHERESEAASAAKAEAEAAERQAFASIDWHDFSVVETIDF
;
A
#
# COMPACT_ATOMS: atom_id res chain seq x y z
N GLU A 1 -68.14 31.40 35.68
CA GLU A 1 -67.70 30.02 35.39
C GLU A 1 -67.58 29.72 33.89
N GLU A 2 -68.53 30.13 33.05
CA GLU A 2 -68.49 29.81 31.60
C GLU A 2 -67.34 30.51 30.82
N ASN A 3 -67.01 31.76 31.14
CA ASN A 3 -65.92 32.49 30.49
C ASN A 3 -64.51 31.96 30.84
N GLU A 4 -64.34 31.41 32.04
CA GLU A 4 -63.07 30.81 32.46
C GLU A 4 -62.86 29.43 31.83
N ARG A 5 -63.93 28.65 31.62
CA ARG A 5 -63.88 27.40 30.84
C ARG A 5 -63.49 27.66 29.39
N LYS A 6 -64.12 28.64 28.72
CA LYS A 6 -63.79 29.01 27.33
C LYS A 6 -62.34 29.50 27.19
N ARG A 7 -61.81 30.20 28.19
CA ARG A 7 -60.41 30.65 28.21
C ARG A 7 -59.42 29.50 28.42
N ARG A 8 -59.74 28.54 29.29
CA ARG A 8 -58.94 27.32 29.50
C ARG A 8 -58.95 26.42 28.26
N GLU A 9 -60.12 26.24 27.62
CA GLU A 9 -60.24 25.50 26.37
C GLU A 9 -59.50 26.18 25.21
N ALA A 10 -59.49 27.51 25.16
CA ALA A 10 -58.71 28.26 24.17
C ALA A 10 -57.19 28.17 24.43
N GLU A 11 -56.76 28.17 25.69
CA GLU A 11 -55.36 27.96 26.07
C GLU A 11 -54.90 26.53 25.80
N GLU A 12 -55.77 25.54 26.01
CA GLU A 12 -55.50 24.13 25.72
C GLU A 12 -55.43 23.88 24.22
N LYS A 13 -56.32 24.49 23.42
CA LYS A 13 -56.24 24.46 21.95
C LYS A 13 -54.99 25.16 21.42
N LYS A 14 -54.57 26.27 22.03
CA LYS A 14 -53.31 26.94 21.67
C LYS A 14 -52.08 26.10 22.03
N LYS A 15 -52.07 25.46 23.19
CA LYS A 15 -51.00 24.52 23.59
C LYS A 15 -50.94 23.32 22.65
N ALA A 16 -52.09 22.74 22.31
CA ALA A 16 -52.17 21.62 21.36
C ALA A 16 -51.70 22.03 19.96
N ALA A 17 -52.00 23.26 19.50
CA ALA A 17 -51.53 23.77 18.23
C ALA A 17 -50.00 24.00 18.20
N ILE A 18 -49.42 24.53 19.29
CA ILE A 18 -47.97 24.72 19.42
C ILE A 18 -47.26 23.36 19.49
N GLU A 19 -47.81 22.40 20.23
CA GLU A 19 -47.24 21.06 20.32
C GLU A 19 -47.34 20.31 18.97
N ALA A 20 -48.40 20.52 18.20
CA ALA A 20 -48.52 19.98 16.85
C ALA A 20 -47.48 20.59 15.89
N GLU A 21 -47.28 21.91 15.93
CA GLU A 21 -46.26 22.60 15.12
C GLU A 21 -44.83 22.15 15.51
N GLU A 22 -44.55 21.95 16.80
CA GLU A 22 -43.27 21.41 17.26
C GLU A 22 -43.05 19.96 16.83
N ARG A 23 -44.11 19.12 16.81
CA ARG A 23 -44.03 17.74 16.30
C ARG A 23 -43.76 17.73 14.80
N GLU A 24 -44.43 18.57 14.02
CA GLU A 24 -44.18 18.70 12.57
C GLU A 24 -42.76 19.20 12.28
N ARG A 25 -42.23 20.16 13.06
CA ARG A 25 -40.83 20.60 12.94
C ARG A 25 -39.84 19.49 13.28
N ARG A 26 -40.07 18.72 14.35
CA ARG A 26 -39.22 17.57 14.72
C ARG A 26 -39.28 16.46 13.68
N GLU A 27 -40.43 16.21 13.08
CA GLU A 27 -40.58 15.25 11.99
C GLU A 27 -39.89 15.73 10.71
N ALA A 28 -39.96 17.02 10.39
CA ALA A 28 -39.24 17.63 9.28
C ALA A 28 -37.71 17.61 9.49
N GLU A 29 -37.23 17.89 10.70
CA GLU A 29 -35.82 17.77 11.08
C GLU A 29 -35.34 16.32 11.04
N ALA A 30 -36.13 15.37 11.55
CA ALA A 30 -35.82 13.95 11.47
C ALA A 30 -35.81 13.43 10.03
N LYS A 31 -36.70 13.95 9.17
CA LYS A 31 -36.73 13.63 7.74
C LYS A 31 -35.53 14.23 7.01
N ALA A 32 -35.16 15.48 7.28
CA ALA A 32 -33.95 16.11 6.73
C ALA A 32 -32.66 15.41 7.21
N GLN A 33 -32.62 14.96 8.47
CA GLN A 33 -31.52 14.15 9.00
C GLN A 33 -31.46 12.76 8.33
N ARG A 34 -32.60 12.11 8.07
CA ARG A 34 -32.65 10.84 7.34
C ARG A 34 -32.21 11.00 5.89
N GLU A 35 -32.68 12.04 5.20
CA GLU A 35 -32.29 12.32 3.81
C GLU A 35 -30.81 12.67 3.70
N THR A 36 -30.23 13.41 4.66
CA THR A 36 -28.78 13.67 4.71
C THR A 36 -27.97 12.41 5.03
N LEU A 37 -28.48 11.52 5.87
CA LEU A 37 -27.86 10.21 6.17
C LEU A 37 -27.94 9.24 4.97
N GLU A 38 -29.03 9.26 4.22
CA GLU A 38 -29.17 8.46 2.99
C GLU A 38 -28.30 9.00 1.86
N ARG A 39 -28.20 10.33 1.72
CA ARG A 39 -27.32 10.97 0.75
C ARG A 39 -25.85 10.70 1.08
N SER A 40 -25.45 10.68 2.35
CA SER A 40 -24.09 10.29 2.76
C SER A 40 -23.81 8.79 2.55
N ARG A 41 -24.82 7.91 2.66
CA ARG A 41 -24.72 6.48 2.28
C ARG A 41 -24.64 6.26 0.77
N GLN A 42 -25.29 7.09 -0.04
CA GLN A 42 -25.28 6.99 -1.51
C GLN A 42 -24.02 7.58 -2.16
N VAL A 43 -23.26 8.42 -1.46
CA VAL A 43 -21.91 8.77 -1.89
C VAL A 43 -21.04 7.54 -1.72
N VAL A 44 -21.02 6.69 -2.75
CA VAL A 44 -20.00 5.66 -2.91
C VAL A 44 -18.68 6.40 -2.87
N THR A 45 -17.98 6.28 -1.74
CA THR A 45 -16.66 6.88 -1.62
C THR A 45 -15.80 6.31 -2.75
N PRO A 46 -14.92 7.11 -3.36
CA PRO A 46 -14.06 6.64 -4.45
C PRO A 46 -13.29 5.36 -4.08
N ILE A 47 -13.02 5.15 -2.78
CA ILE A 47 -12.45 3.93 -2.20
C ILE A 47 -13.40 2.73 -2.36
N ALA A 48 -14.68 2.86 -2.01
CA ALA A 48 -15.67 1.78 -2.12
C ALA A 48 -15.93 1.36 -3.57
N LYS A 49 -15.79 2.29 -4.52
CA LYS A 49 -15.83 1.97 -5.96
C LYS A 49 -14.57 1.21 -6.39
N ALA A 50 -13.39 1.71 -6.02
CA ALA A 50 -12.11 1.07 -6.35
C ALA A 50 -11.96 -0.34 -5.75
N ALA A 51 -12.56 -0.61 -4.59
CA ALA A 51 -12.52 -1.92 -3.94
C ALA A 51 -13.40 -2.99 -4.62
N ARG A 52 -14.36 -2.58 -5.46
CA ARG A 52 -15.21 -3.53 -6.21
C ARG A 52 -14.50 -4.04 -7.46
N ASP A 53 -13.78 -3.16 -8.15
CA ASP A 53 -13.15 -3.44 -9.45
C ASP A 53 -11.63 -3.53 -9.31
N VAL A 54 -11.15 -4.47 -8.49
CA VAL A 54 -9.71 -4.66 -8.26
C VAL A 54 -9.11 -5.52 -9.38
N PRO A 55 -8.09 -5.03 -10.11
CA PRO A 55 -7.37 -5.85 -11.09
C PRO A 55 -6.70 -7.06 -10.41
N LYS A 56 -6.69 -8.22 -11.07
CA LYS A 56 -6.00 -9.44 -10.59
C LYS A 56 -4.48 -9.44 -10.86
N THR A 57 -3.98 -8.41 -11.55
CA THR A 57 -2.57 -8.30 -11.92
C THR A 57 -1.75 -7.81 -10.73
N LYS A 58 -0.47 -8.19 -10.62
CA LYS A 58 0.40 -7.63 -9.56
C LYS A 58 0.47 -6.10 -9.66
N PRO A 59 0.33 -5.35 -8.55
CA PRO A 59 0.45 -3.91 -8.56
C PRO A 59 1.87 -3.47 -8.98
N PRO A 60 2.02 -2.34 -9.70
CA PRO A 60 3.34 -1.84 -10.11
C PRO A 60 4.25 -1.64 -8.91
N PRO A 61 5.54 -2.03 -8.94
CA PRO A 61 6.44 -1.86 -7.80
C PRO A 61 6.68 -0.38 -7.44
N PHE A 62 7.23 -0.13 -6.25
CA PHE A 62 7.67 1.21 -5.87
C PHE A 62 9.03 1.51 -6.51
N GLU A 63 8.98 2.17 -7.67
CA GLU A 63 10.19 2.41 -8.48
C GLU A 63 11.09 3.52 -7.96
N PHE A 64 10.54 4.45 -7.16
CA PHE A 64 11.23 5.65 -6.70
C PHE A 64 11.34 5.75 -5.17
N MET A 65 10.73 4.82 -4.44
CA MET A 65 10.93 4.73 -2.99
C MET A 65 11.97 3.67 -2.73
N VAL A 66 13.20 4.11 -2.47
CA VAL A 66 14.26 3.25 -1.98
C VAL A 66 14.26 3.40 -0.45
N PRO A 67 13.92 2.35 0.31
CA PRO A 67 13.95 2.41 1.77
C PRO A 67 15.37 2.73 2.25
N GLU A 68 15.48 3.76 3.09
CA GLU A 68 16.75 4.06 3.74
C GLU A 68 17.05 2.99 4.78
N LEU A 69 18.26 2.42 4.73
CA LEU A 69 18.68 1.45 5.73
C LEU A 69 18.94 2.19 7.05
N SER A 70 18.18 1.86 8.09
CA SER A 70 18.21 2.55 9.39
C SER A 70 19.55 2.50 10.13
N SER A 71 20.50 1.71 9.65
CA SER A 71 21.85 1.58 10.21
C SER A 71 22.90 2.48 9.56
N LEU A 72 22.53 3.33 8.60
CA LEU A 72 23.46 4.20 7.87
C LEU A 72 23.72 5.53 8.59
N THR A 73 24.98 5.95 8.62
CA THR A 73 25.36 7.32 8.96
C THR A 73 24.86 8.28 7.88
N ALA A 74 24.50 9.51 8.27
CA ALA A 74 24.08 10.55 7.31
C ALA A 74 25.15 10.82 6.23
N VAL A 75 26.42 10.86 6.62
CA VAL A 75 27.55 11.07 5.70
C VAL A 75 27.65 9.95 4.66
N ASP A 76 27.55 8.69 5.10
CA ASP A 76 27.62 7.53 4.19
C ASP A 76 26.43 7.53 3.23
N ASN A 77 25.25 7.93 3.70
CA ASN A 77 24.06 8.05 2.87
C ASN A 77 24.27 9.08 1.74
N ASP A 78 24.82 10.25 2.06
CA ASP A 78 25.12 11.29 1.08
C ASP A 78 26.20 10.86 0.08
N VAL A 79 27.26 10.19 0.54
CA VAL A 79 28.32 9.65 -0.32
C VAL A 79 27.75 8.62 -1.29
N ILE A 80 26.89 7.71 -0.82
CA ILE A 80 26.24 6.69 -1.65
C ILE A 80 25.32 7.36 -2.68
N LYS A 81 24.48 8.31 -2.26
CA LYS A 81 23.57 9.05 -3.15
C LYS A 81 24.34 9.80 -4.24
N LEU A 82 25.43 10.48 -3.86
CA LEU A 82 26.29 11.20 -4.80
C LEU A 82 26.95 10.25 -5.82
N CYS A 83 27.53 9.16 -5.34
CA CYS A 83 28.13 8.14 -6.22
C CYS A 83 27.09 7.53 -7.15
N ALA A 84 25.88 7.28 -6.66
CA ALA A 84 24.79 6.73 -7.46
C ALA A 84 24.36 7.68 -8.57
N GLN A 85 24.30 9.00 -8.32
CA GLN A 85 24.01 10.01 -9.35
C GLN A 85 25.07 10.02 -10.47
N PHE A 86 26.36 10.05 -10.11
CA PHE A 86 27.43 10.02 -11.10
C PHE A 86 27.49 8.69 -11.85
N THR A 87 27.18 7.58 -11.18
CA THR A 87 27.07 6.26 -11.81
C THR A 87 25.89 6.18 -12.77
N ALA A 88 24.76 6.80 -12.43
CA ALA A 88 23.59 6.87 -13.33
C ALA A 88 23.89 7.65 -14.61
N LEU A 89 24.77 8.66 -14.53
CA LEU A 89 25.20 9.46 -15.69
C LEU A 89 26.31 8.78 -16.51
N GLY A 90 27.36 8.27 -15.84
CA GLY A 90 28.54 7.68 -16.47
C GLY A 90 28.38 6.19 -16.84
N GLY A 91 27.31 5.55 -16.36
CA GLY A 91 27.01 4.15 -16.62
C GLY A 91 27.98 3.18 -15.94
N ARG A 92 28.00 1.93 -16.42
CA ARG A 92 28.77 0.83 -15.83
C ARG A 92 30.29 1.02 -15.92
N GLN A 93 30.78 1.75 -16.92
CA GLN A 93 32.21 2.03 -17.08
C GLN A 93 32.74 2.87 -15.92
N PHE A 94 31.99 3.91 -15.54
CA PHE A 94 32.33 4.76 -14.38
C PHE A 94 32.40 3.96 -13.08
N LEU A 95 31.43 3.07 -12.83
CA LEU A 95 31.42 2.20 -11.65
C LEU A 95 32.68 1.32 -11.60
N HIS A 96 33.06 0.72 -12.73
CA HIS A 96 34.24 -0.14 -12.81
C HIS A 96 35.53 0.63 -12.51
N GLU A 97 35.70 1.82 -13.09
CA GLU A 97 36.85 2.68 -12.81
C GLU A 97 36.91 3.16 -11.37
N LEU A 98 35.77 3.57 -10.80
CA LEU A 98 35.68 3.99 -9.41
C LEU A 98 36.03 2.85 -8.46
N SER A 99 35.50 1.66 -8.72
CA SER A 99 35.79 0.46 -7.93
C SER A 99 37.27 0.07 -8.01
N ALA A 100 37.92 0.23 -9.17
CA ALA A 100 39.34 -0.06 -9.33
C ALA A 100 40.23 0.95 -8.60
N LYS A 101 39.86 2.25 -8.60
CA LYS A 101 40.64 3.31 -7.93
C LYS A 101 40.47 3.28 -6.41
N GLU A 102 39.24 3.12 -5.93
CA GLU A 102 38.89 3.20 -4.50
C GLU A 102 38.86 1.84 -3.81
N HIS A 103 39.46 0.80 -4.41
CA HIS A 103 39.39 -0.57 -3.89
C HIS A 103 39.97 -0.74 -2.47
N ARG A 104 40.86 0.17 -2.04
CA ARG A 104 41.50 0.17 -0.72
C ARG A 104 40.71 0.93 0.34
N ASN A 105 39.74 1.74 -0.08
CA ASN A 105 39.01 2.63 0.80
C ASN A 105 37.73 1.95 1.29
N PRO A 106 37.60 1.66 2.61
CA PRO A 106 36.42 0.98 3.15
C PRO A 106 35.14 1.80 3.00
N GLN A 107 35.23 3.12 2.84
CA GLN A 107 34.06 3.96 2.61
C GLN A 107 33.36 3.64 1.27
N PHE A 108 34.09 3.08 0.30
CA PHE A 108 33.55 2.66 -1.00
C PHE A 108 33.32 1.15 -1.12
N ASP A 109 33.40 0.39 -0.01
CA ASP A 109 33.16 -1.05 -0.03
C ASP A 109 31.71 -1.40 -0.42
N PHE A 110 30.77 -0.45 -0.32
CA PHE A 110 29.40 -0.61 -0.82
C PHE A 110 29.31 -0.84 -2.34
N LEU A 111 30.37 -0.56 -3.10
CA LEU A 111 30.44 -0.86 -4.54
C LEU A 111 30.60 -2.37 -4.82
N ARG A 112 30.97 -3.17 -3.81
CA ARG A 112 31.13 -4.62 -3.94
C ARG A 112 29.79 -5.33 -3.79
N PRO A 113 29.44 -6.29 -4.66
CA PRO A 113 28.19 -7.05 -4.56
C PRO A 113 28.00 -7.82 -3.25
N THR A 114 29.09 -8.12 -2.54
CA THR A 114 29.07 -8.80 -1.24
C THR A 114 28.59 -7.92 -0.10
N HIS A 115 28.61 -6.59 -0.28
CA HIS A 115 28.26 -5.65 0.78
C HIS A 115 26.75 -5.44 0.87
N MET A 116 26.20 -5.36 2.09
CA MET A 116 24.76 -5.21 2.31
C MET A 116 24.20 -3.93 1.64
N LEU A 117 24.99 -2.85 1.64
CA LEU A 117 24.64 -1.56 1.02
C LEU A 117 24.64 -1.56 -0.52
N PHE A 118 25.19 -2.59 -1.18
CA PHE A 118 25.18 -2.66 -2.64
C PHE A 118 23.75 -2.76 -3.18
N SER A 119 22.86 -3.45 -2.47
CA SER A 119 21.43 -3.52 -2.80
C SER A 119 20.76 -2.13 -2.78
N TYR A 120 21.08 -1.32 -1.78
CA TYR A 120 20.61 0.06 -1.66
C TYR A 120 21.20 0.96 -2.75
N PHE A 121 22.51 0.87 -2.99
CA PHE A 121 23.21 1.63 -4.03
C PHE A 121 22.65 1.33 -5.43
N THR A 122 22.48 0.06 -5.79
CA THR A 122 21.94 -0.34 -7.10
C THR A 122 20.50 0.13 -7.29
N ALA A 123 19.66 0.02 -6.26
CA ALA A 123 18.29 0.56 -6.31
C ALA A 123 18.26 2.09 -6.53
N LEU A 124 19.19 2.83 -5.92
CA LEU A 124 19.34 4.27 -6.15
C LEU A 124 19.80 4.58 -7.57
N VAL A 125 20.80 3.85 -8.08
CA VAL A 125 21.29 4.02 -9.47
C VAL A 125 20.13 3.81 -10.45
N ASP A 126 19.36 2.74 -10.30
CA ASP A 126 18.21 2.44 -11.16
C ASP A 126 17.16 3.55 -11.11
N ALA A 127 16.86 4.07 -9.91
CA ALA A 127 15.95 5.19 -9.74
C ALA A 127 16.46 6.46 -10.42
N TYR A 128 17.74 6.81 -10.26
CA TYR A 128 18.34 7.99 -10.90
C TYR A 128 18.40 7.86 -12.42
N VAL A 129 18.75 6.69 -12.96
CA VAL A 129 18.73 6.43 -14.41
C VAL A 129 17.32 6.65 -14.97
N LYS A 130 16.27 6.16 -14.28
CA LYS A 130 14.88 6.38 -14.69
C LYS A 130 14.47 7.86 -14.63
N ILE A 131 14.95 8.60 -13.63
CA ILE A 131 14.66 10.04 -13.48
C ILE A 131 15.36 10.86 -14.57
N LEU A 132 16.58 10.48 -14.96
CA LEU A 132 17.33 11.15 -16.02
C LEU A 132 16.75 10.84 -17.41
N ASN A 133 16.34 9.59 -17.65
CA ASN A 133 15.77 9.14 -18.92
C ASN A 133 14.24 9.36 -18.96
N GLN A 134 13.80 10.61 -18.84
CA GLN A 134 12.37 10.96 -18.93
C GLN A 134 11.88 10.85 -20.38
N SER A 135 11.42 9.67 -20.79
CA SER A 135 10.68 9.54 -22.04
C SER A 135 9.32 10.24 -21.95
N GLU A 136 8.81 10.74 -23.08
CA GLU A 136 7.48 11.37 -23.17
C GLU A 136 6.36 10.46 -22.61
N GLY A 137 6.51 9.13 -22.74
CA GLY A 137 5.59 8.14 -22.17
C GLY A 137 5.54 8.16 -20.64
N ILE A 138 6.70 8.23 -19.97
CA ILE A 138 6.77 8.29 -18.50
C ILE A 138 6.13 9.58 -17.99
N ARG A 139 6.30 10.69 -18.72
CA ARG A 139 5.73 11.99 -18.36
C ARG A 139 4.21 11.99 -18.47
N ALA A 140 3.66 11.40 -19.53
CA ALA A 140 2.22 11.22 -19.70
C ALA A 140 1.63 10.31 -18.60
N GLU A 141 2.32 9.22 -18.27
CA GLU A 141 1.93 8.34 -17.18
C GLU A 141 1.96 9.05 -15.82
N LEU A 142 2.97 9.88 -15.56
CA LEU A 142 3.07 10.63 -14.30
C LEU A 142 1.88 11.59 -14.12
N LYS A 143 1.45 12.25 -15.20
CA LYS A 143 0.24 13.09 -15.18
C LYS A 143 -1.00 12.26 -14.80
N ARG A 144 -1.19 11.10 -15.43
CA ARG A 144 -2.28 10.17 -15.10
C ARG A 144 -2.21 9.67 -13.65
N ARG A 145 -1.01 9.34 -13.16
CA ARG A 145 -0.77 8.86 -11.79
C ARG A 145 -1.03 9.93 -10.72
N LYS A 146 -1.07 11.21 -11.08
CA LYS A 146 -1.37 12.33 -10.15
C LYS A 146 -2.88 12.52 -9.92
N GLU A 147 -3.72 12.05 -10.83
CA GLU A 147 -5.17 12.16 -10.72
C GLU A 147 -5.70 11.49 -9.45
N HIS A 148 -6.61 12.15 -8.72
CA HIS A 148 -7.10 11.73 -7.41
C HIS A 148 -7.65 10.30 -7.42
N ASN A 149 -8.50 9.97 -8.40
CA ASN A 149 -9.11 8.66 -8.52
C ASN A 149 -8.07 7.57 -8.83
N ALA A 150 -7.10 7.87 -9.71
CA ALA A 150 -6.03 6.93 -10.07
C ALA A 150 -5.12 6.61 -8.88
N VAL A 151 -4.88 7.58 -7.99
CA VAL A 151 -4.13 7.35 -6.74
C VAL A 151 -4.89 6.39 -5.83
N ILE A 152 -6.20 6.59 -5.66
CA ILE A 152 -7.05 5.74 -4.82
C ILE A 152 -7.13 4.32 -5.38
N GLU A 153 -7.42 4.17 -6.68
CA GLU A 153 -7.48 2.87 -7.35
C GLU A 153 -6.17 2.09 -7.17
N ARG A 154 -5.03 2.75 -7.33
CA ARG A 154 -3.70 2.14 -7.13
C ARG A 154 -3.43 1.75 -5.67
N ALA A 155 -3.86 2.58 -4.72
CA ALA A 155 -3.68 2.30 -3.29
C ALA A 155 -4.53 1.10 -2.85
N VAL A 156 -5.80 1.08 -3.26
CA VAL A 156 -6.74 -0.03 -2.99
C VAL A 156 -6.25 -1.31 -3.66
N HIS A 157 -5.84 -1.24 -4.93
CA HIS A 157 -5.28 -2.40 -5.65
C HIS A 157 -4.06 -3.01 -4.95
N ARG A 158 -3.13 -2.17 -4.45
CA ARG A 158 -2.00 -2.66 -3.65
C ARG A 158 -2.44 -3.35 -2.37
N TRP A 159 -3.33 -2.71 -1.62
CA TRP A 159 -3.81 -3.24 -0.34
C TRP A 159 -4.48 -4.61 -0.52
N HIS A 160 -5.32 -4.78 -1.54
CA HIS A 160 -5.93 -6.06 -1.85
C HIS A 160 -4.87 -7.12 -2.19
N HIS A 161 -3.92 -6.80 -3.07
CA HIS A 161 -2.87 -7.73 -3.46
C HIS A 161 -1.94 -8.09 -2.29
N GLU A 162 -1.64 -7.17 -1.40
CA GLU A 162 -0.84 -7.43 -0.19
C GLU A 162 -1.54 -8.46 0.70
N ARG A 163 -2.84 -8.29 0.95
CA ARG A 163 -3.64 -9.27 1.70
C ARG A 163 -3.73 -10.63 1.03
N GLU A 164 -3.92 -10.68 -0.29
CA GLU A 164 -3.93 -11.94 -1.04
C GLU A 164 -2.57 -12.63 -1.00
N SER A 165 -1.48 -11.88 -1.14
CA SER A 165 -0.11 -12.37 -1.07
C SER A 165 0.22 -12.93 0.33
N GLU A 166 -0.21 -12.24 1.38
CA GLU A 166 -0.06 -12.70 2.77
C GLU A 166 -0.85 -13.99 3.01
N ALA A 167 -2.10 -14.05 2.56
CA ALA A 167 -2.93 -15.25 2.69
C ALA A 167 -2.35 -16.44 1.91
N ALA A 168 -1.85 -16.21 0.70
CA ALA A 168 -1.19 -17.23 -0.11
C ALA A 168 0.11 -17.72 0.55
N SER A 169 0.90 -16.80 1.12
CA SER A 169 2.12 -17.14 1.88
C SER A 169 1.80 -17.98 3.11
N ALA A 170 0.76 -17.61 3.87
CA ALA A 170 0.30 -18.37 5.04
C ALA A 170 -0.19 -19.77 4.66
N ALA A 171 -0.99 -19.89 3.60
CA ALA A 171 -1.45 -21.19 3.10
C ALA A 171 -0.29 -22.08 2.61
N LYS A 172 0.71 -21.49 1.95
CA LYS A 172 1.93 -22.21 1.55
C LYS A 172 2.72 -22.68 2.77
N ALA A 173 2.89 -21.83 3.78
CA ALA A 173 3.58 -22.19 5.02
C ALA A 173 2.87 -23.31 5.79
N GLU A 174 1.53 -23.31 5.80
CA GLU A 174 0.72 -24.38 6.37
C GLU A 174 0.88 -25.69 5.61
N ALA A 175 0.86 -25.65 4.27
CA ALA A 175 1.11 -26.81 3.43
C ALA A 175 2.53 -27.40 3.65
N GLU A 176 3.55 -26.55 3.69
CA GLU A 176 4.94 -26.97 3.99
C GLU A 176 5.08 -27.55 5.41
N ALA A 177 4.33 -27.03 6.39
CA ALA A 177 4.30 -27.58 7.74
C ALA A 177 3.62 -28.95 7.78
N ALA A 178 2.52 -29.13 7.05
CA ALA A 178 1.83 -30.41 6.91
C ALA A 178 2.71 -31.45 6.18
N GLU A 179 3.41 -31.06 5.11
CA GLU A 179 4.38 -31.91 4.43
C GLU A 179 5.54 -32.29 5.33
N ARG A 180 6.07 -31.36 6.14
CA ARG A 180 7.13 -31.66 7.11
C ARG A 180 6.67 -32.66 8.18
N GLN A 181 5.42 -32.54 8.64
CA GLN A 181 4.84 -33.51 9.58
C GLN A 181 4.64 -34.88 8.93
N ALA A 182 4.14 -34.91 7.69
CA ALA A 182 3.99 -36.14 6.93
C ALA A 182 5.35 -36.81 6.69
N PHE A 183 6.36 -36.05 6.27
CA PHE A 183 7.72 -36.56 6.07
C PHE A 183 8.32 -37.16 7.35
N ALA A 184 8.08 -36.53 8.51
CA ALA A 184 8.51 -37.04 9.80
C ALA A 184 7.74 -38.28 10.27
N SER A 185 6.54 -38.52 9.72
CA SER A 185 5.72 -39.70 10.02
C SER A 185 6.04 -40.93 9.15
N ILE A 186 6.82 -40.76 8.08
CA ILE A 186 7.23 -41.88 7.21
C ILE A 186 8.31 -42.69 7.92
N ASP A 187 8.14 -44.01 7.99
CA ASP A 187 9.17 -44.92 8.49
C ASP A 187 10.22 -45.17 7.39
N TRP A 188 11.36 -44.51 7.52
CA TRP A 188 12.49 -44.64 6.59
C TRP A 188 13.26 -45.95 6.72
N HIS A 189 12.93 -46.82 7.68
CA HIS A 189 13.58 -48.13 7.85
C HIS A 189 12.89 -49.25 7.07
N ASP A 190 11.68 -49.01 6.54
CA ASP A 190 10.97 -49.95 5.68
C ASP A 190 11.36 -49.76 4.21
N PHE A 191 12.61 -50.11 3.88
CA PHE A 191 13.08 -50.12 2.49
C PHE A 191 13.54 -51.51 2.06
N SER A 192 13.22 -51.87 0.82
CA SER A 192 13.77 -53.05 0.15
C SER A 192 14.79 -52.60 -0.91
N VAL A 193 16.04 -53.03 -0.73
CA VAL A 193 17.11 -52.75 -1.70
C VAL A 193 16.97 -53.76 -2.85
N VAL A 194 16.66 -53.26 -4.04
CA VAL A 194 16.47 -54.09 -5.24
C VAL A 194 17.79 -54.27 -5.99
N GLU A 195 18.60 -53.21 -6.11
CA GLU A 195 19.86 -53.23 -6.84
C GLU A 195 20.80 -52.14 -6.32
N THR A 196 22.10 -52.43 -6.29
CA THR A 196 23.16 -51.49 -5.87
C THR A 196 24.03 -51.14 -7.07
N ILE A 197 24.32 -49.84 -7.24
CA ILE A 197 25.19 -49.35 -8.31
C ILE A 197 26.63 -49.30 -7.78
N ASP A 198 27.53 -50.06 -8.39
CA ASP A 198 28.97 -49.98 -8.14
C ASP A 198 29.61 -48.92 -9.08
N PHE A 199 30.42 -48.02 -8.50
CA PHE A 199 31.13 -46.95 -9.21
C PHE A 199 32.56 -47.34 -9.59
#